data_AF-A0A7C3C873-F1
#
_entry.id   AF-A0A7C3C873-F1
#
_cell.length_a   1.000
_cell.length_b   1.000
_cell.length_c   1.000
_cell.angle_alpha   90.00
_cell.angle_beta   90.00
_cell.angle_gamma   90.00
#
_symmetry.space_group_name_H-M   'P 1'
#
loop_
_entity.id
_entity.type
_entity.pdbx_description
1 polymer ?
#
loop_
_entity_poly.entity_id
_entity_poly.type
_entity_poly.pdbx_seq_one_letter_code
_entity_poly.pdbx_strand_id
1 'polypeptide(L)'
;MRILLISFFLLFSTFYIHAQQAMNMTLLYNYDVDSLPSTGGVQYNDVWGYVDCEGGEYAILGSASRVHFFDVSDPANSYEVASFAGGQTSIWRDMKTYHDRAYAVSENANEGLMIFDLSDLPNSVTKTYQSTEFLGRAHNIYVDEENGRLYAV
;
A
#
# COMPACT_ATOMS: atom_id res chain seq x y z
N MET A 1 70.19 -11.76 -22.81
CA MET A 1 69.41 -13.01 -22.87
C MET A 1 68.47 -13.05 -21.66
N ARG A 2 67.15 -13.03 -21.93
CA ARG A 2 66.01 -13.44 -21.06
C ARG A 2 65.75 -12.60 -19.79
N ILE A 3 64.73 -11.73 -19.78
CA ILE A 3 63.27 -11.97 -19.63
C ILE A 3 62.92 -12.43 -18.21
N LEU A 4 62.27 -11.56 -17.42
CA LEU A 4 60.90 -11.79 -16.97
C LEU A 4 60.28 -10.47 -16.48
N LEU A 5 59.41 -9.90 -17.32
CA LEU A 5 58.51 -8.80 -16.97
C LEU A 5 57.49 -9.32 -15.95
N ILE A 6 57.44 -8.70 -14.77
CA ILE A 6 56.35 -8.87 -13.81
C ILE A 6 55.16 -8.05 -14.33
N SER A 7 54.34 -8.67 -15.17
CA SER A 7 53.05 -8.12 -15.60
C SER A 7 51.93 -8.85 -14.84
N PHE A 8 51.70 -8.45 -13.59
CA PHE A 8 50.47 -8.81 -12.88
C PHE A 8 49.37 -7.86 -13.37
N PHE A 9 48.77 -8.18 -14.52
CA PHE A 9 47.64 -7.45 -15.06
C PHE A 9 46.42 -7.80 -14.21
N LEU A 10 46.13 -6.93 -13.22
CA LEU A 10 44.89 -6.92 -12.47
C LEU A 10 43.72 -6.89 -13.46
N LEU A 11 43.03 -8.02 -13.59
CA LEU A 11 41.68 -8.08 -14.13
C LEU A 11 40.78 -7.21 -13.23
N PHE A 12 40.56 -5.96 -13.66
CA PHE A 12 39.49 -5.12 -13.16
C PHE A 12 38.16 -5.81 -13.51
N SER A 13 37.71 -6.70 -12.63
CA SER A 13 36.31 -7.10 -12.58
C SER A 13 35.55 -5.83 -12.18
N THR A 14 34.78 -5.28 -13.13
CA THR A 14 33.83 -4.20 -12.87
C THR A 14 32.73 -4.77 -12.00
N PHE A 15 32.96 -4.85 -10.70
CA PHE A 15 31.88 -5.01 -9.74
C PHE A 15 31.03 -3.75 -9.84
N TYR A 16 29.76 -3.93 -10.18
CA TYR A 16 28.77 -2.88 -10.04
C TYR A 16 28.64 -2.60 -8.55
N ILE A 17 29.28 -1.52 -8.10
CA ILE A 17 29.07 -1.00 -6.75
C ILE A 17 27.72 -0.31 -6.79
N HIS A 18 26.67 -0.98 -6.31
CA HIS A 18 25.38 -0.37 -6.07
C HIS A 18 25.50 0.54 -4.85
N ALA A 19 25.64 1.84 -5.06
CA ALA A 19 25.43 2.80 -3.99
C ALA A 19 23.92 2.86 -3.71
N GLN A 20 23.51 2.62 -2.46
CA GLN A 20 22.13 2.86 -2.04
C GLN A 20 21.91 4.37 -1.99
N GLN A 21 20.85 4.87 -2.63
CA GLN A 21 20.39 6.24 -2.40
C GLN A 21 19.89 6.34 -0.94
N ALA A 22 20.68 6.97 -0.08
CA ALA A 22 20.19 7.38 1.23
C ALA A 22 19.40 8.68 1.03
N MET A 23 18.06 8.60 1.00
CA MET A 23 17.19 9.77 0.82
C MET A 23 17.09 10.66 2.09
N ASN A 24 18.03 10.54 3.04
CA ASN A 24 17.96 11.14 4.37
C ASN A 24 16.62 10.88 5.10
N MET A 25 16.12 9.63 4.99
CA MET A 25 14.88 9.17 5.62
C MET A 25 15.21 8.12 6.68
N THR A 26 14.42 8.09 7.76
CA THR A 26 14.48 7.05 8.79
C THR A 26 13.26 6.17 8.63
N LEU A 27 13.46 4.84 8.56
CA LEU A 27 12.36 3.88 8.61
C LEU A 27 11.84 3.81 10.05
N LEU A 28 10.55 4.08 10.25
CA LEU A 28 9.93 4.07 11.58
C LEU A 28 9.09 2.81 11.83
N TYR A 29 8.35 2.36 10.82
CA TYR A 29 7.50 1.17 10.88
C TYR A 29 7.58 0.40 9.57
N ASN A 30 7.59 -0.93 9.66
CA ASN A 30 7.58 -1.83 8.50
C ASN A 30 6.62 -2.99 8.75
N TYR A 31 5.55 -3.02 7.97
CA TYR A 31 4.65 -4.15 7.92
C TYR A 31 4.99 -5.02 6.71
N ASP A 32 5.65 -6.14 6.97
CA ASP A 32 5.93 -7.14 5.94
C ASP A 32 5.74 -8.55 6.51
N VAL A 33 4.76 -9.27 6.00
CA VAL A 33 4.33 -10.57 6.55
C VAL A 33 4.36 -11.63 5.46
N ASP A 34 5.22 -12.64 5.64
CA ASP A 34 5.44 -13.73 4.68
C ASP A 34 4.17 -14.55 4.37
N SER A 35 3.19 -14.55 5.26
CA SER A 35 1.94 -15.31 5.09
C SER A 35 0.93 -14.64 4.15
N LEU A 36 1.15 -13.39 3.73
CA LEU A 36 0.24 -12.73 2.81
C LEU A 36 0.34 -13.35 1.41
N PRO A 37 -0.79 -13.66 0.77
CA PRO A 37 -0.81 -14.10 -0.61
C PRO A 37 -0.06 -13.13 -1.53
N SER A 38 0.46 -13.63 -2.63
CA SER A 38 1.03 -12.81 -3.70
C SER A 38 0.45 -13.20 -5.05
N THR A 39 0.42 -12.23 -5.96
CA THR A 39 0.14 -12.45 -7.39
C THR A 39 1.37 -11.99 -8.17
N GLY A 40 1.96 -12.88 -8.97
CA GLY A 40 3.17 -12.57 -9.72
C GLY A 40 4.39 -12.21 -8.87
N GLY A 41 4.43 -12.66 -7.60
CA GLY A 41 5.49 -12.31 -6.65
C GLY A 41 5.29 -10.95 -5.95
N VAL A 42 4.16 -10.27 -6.18
CA VAL A 42 3.82 -8.99 -5.56
C VAL A 42 2.76 -9.21 -4.47
N GLN A 43 3.03 -8.72 -3.26
CA GLN A 43 2.14 -8.86 -2.09
C GLN A 43 1.31 -7.61 -1.78
N TYR A 44 1.77 -6.43 -2.18
CA TYR A 44 1.14 -5.13 -1.87
C TYR A 44 1.02 -4.29 -3.13
N ASN A 45 0.12 -3.30 -3.14
CA ASN A 45 -0.10 -2.49 -4.33
C ASN A 45 -0.22 -0.98 -4.10
N ASP A 46 -1.04 -0.53 -3.16
CA ASP A 46 -1.32 0.90 -2.93
C ASP A 46 -1.30 1.21 -1.43
N VAL A 47 -0.99 2.46 -1.10
CA VAL A 47 -1.03 2.99 0.26
C VAL A 47 -1.64 4.39 0.26
N TRP A 48 -2.52 4.64 1.21
CA TRP A 48 -3.20 5.91 1.40
C TRP A 48 -3.12 6.37 2.85
N GLY A 49 -2.84 7.65 3.06
CA GLY A 49 -2.80 8.26 4.39
C GLY A 49 -4.14 8.89 4.77
N TYR A 50 -4.54 8.77 6.03
CA TYR A 50 -5.73 9.39 6.59
C TYR A 50 -5.40 10.02 7.95
N VAL A 51 -5.96 11.20 8.22
CA VAL A 51 -5.88 11.83 9.55
C VAL A 51 -7.31 12.04 10.04
N ASP A 52 -7.64 11.51 11.22
CA ASP A 52 -8.96 11.69 11.81
C ASP A 52 -9.16 13.10 12.39
N CYS A 53 -10.36 13.37 12.91
CA CYS A 53 -10.67 14.69 13.48
C CYS A 53 -9.99 14.97 14.84
N GLU A 54 -9.44 13.94 15.48
CA GLU A 54 -8.69 14.04 16.75
C GLU A 54 -7.17 14.18 16.53
N GLY A 55 -6.71 14.01 15.29
CA GLY A 55 -5.31 14.09 14.88
C GLY A 55 -4.58 12.75 14.85
N GLY A 56 -5.30 11.63 14.96
CA GLY A 56 -4.75 10.30 14.74
C GLY A 56 -4.36 10.11 13.28
N GLU A 57 -3.20 9.50 13.03
CA GLU A 57 -2.68 9.23 11.69
C GLU A 57 -2.82 7.74 11.37
N TYR A 58 -3.37 7.43 10.19
CA TYR A 58 -3.67 6.07 9.77
C TYR A 58 -3.15 5.79 8.36
N ALA A 59 -2.66 4.58 8.16
CA ALA A 59 -2.30 4.07 6.85
C ALA A 59 -3.32 3.03 6.39
N ILE A 60 -3.85 3.23 5.18
CA ILE A 60 -4.72 2.27 4.50
C ILE A 60 -3.87 1.60 3.43
N LEU A 61 -3.73 0.27 3.50
CA LEU A 61 -2.83 -0.50 2.64
C LEU A 61 -3.61 -1.56 1.86
N GLY A 62 -3.37 -1.62 0.55
CA GLY A 62 -3.79 -2.72 -0.30
C GLY A 62 -2.76 -3.84 -0.30
N SER A 63 -3.18 -5.06 0.06
CA SER A 63 -2.41 -6.28 -0.20
C SER A 63 -3.05 -7.09 -1.30
N ALA A 64 -2.43 -8.20 -1.73
CA ALA A 64 -2.96 -9.05 -2.78
C ALA A 64 -4.33 -9.65 -2.44
N SER A 65 -4.73 -9.73 -1.16
CA SER A 65 -6.03 -10.32 -0.78
C SER A 65 -6.87 -9.48 0.17
N ARG A 66 -6.38 -8.31 0.62
CA ARG A 66 -7.05 -7.53 1.67
C ARG A 66 -6.86 -6.02 1.49
N VAL A 67 -7.74 -5.26 2.14
CA VAL A 67 -7.52 -3.87 2.51
C VAL A 67 -7.25 -3.82 4.01
N HIS A 68 -6.16 -3.18 4.40
CA HIS A 68 -5.67 -3.11 5.77
C HIS A 68 -5.75 -1.66 6.28
N PHE A 69 -5.98 -1.49 7.57
CA PHE A 69 -6.04 -0.21 8.26
C PHE A 69 -5.10 -0.26 9.45
N PHE A 70 -4.10 0.62 9.47
CA PHE A 70 -3.10 0.71 10.53
C PHE A 70 -3.22 2.04 11.24
N ASP A 71 -3.11 2.02 12.57
CA ASP A 71 -2.79 3.22 13.35
C ASP A 71 -1.27 3.41 13.30
N VAL A 72 -0.84 4.58 12.83
CA VAL A 72 0.56 5.00 12.73
C VAL A 72 0.84 6.30 13.48
N SER A 73 -0.08 6.74 14.34
CA SER A 73 0.01 7.99 15.12
C SER A 73 1.24 8.02 16.03
N ASP A 74 1.62 6.87 16.58
CA ASP A 74 2.92 6.64 17.20
C ASP A 74 3.68 5.58 16.38
N PRO A 75 4.66 5.98 15.56
CA PRO A 75 5.41 5.06 14.72
C PRO A 75 6.15 3.96 15.50
N ALA A 76 6.47 4.18 16.79
CA ALA A 76 7.11 3.18 17.63
C ALA A 76 6.14 2.10 18.13
N ASN A 77 4.83 2.38 18.10
CA ASN A 77 3.77 1.51 18.60
C ASN A 77 2.65 1.28 17.56
N SER A 78 2.96 1.37 16.28
CA SER A 78 1.99 1.17 15.20
C SER A 78 1.45 -0.25 15.15
N TYR A 79 0.18 -0.41 14.78
CA TYR A 79 -0.50 -1.71 14.73
C TYR A 79 -1.64 -1.75 13.69
N GLU A 80 -2.02 -2.95 13.25
CA GLU A 80 -3.21 -3.15 12.38
C GLU A 80 -4.49 -3.05 13.22
N VAL A 81 -5.31 -2.05 12.95
CA VAL A 81 -6.63 -1.86 13.58
C VAL A 81 -7.63 -2.86 13.02
N ALA A 82 -7.66 -3.01 11.70
CA ALA A 82 -8.58 -3.91 11.00
C ALA A 82 -8.04 -4.31 9.64
N SER A 83 -8.50 -5.45 9.13
CA SER A 83 -8.31 -5.81 7.73
C SER A 83 -9.50 -6.56 7.16
N PHE A 84 -9.81 -6.30 5.90
CA PHE A 84 -10.97 -6.87 5.21
C PHE A 84 -10.51 -7.64 3.99
N ALA A 85 -10.98 -8.89 3.88
CA ALA A 85 -10.74 -9.68 2.68
C ALA A 85 -11.39 -9.00 1.46
N GLY A 86 -10.63 -8.95 0.36
CA GLY A 86 -11.19 -8.78 -0.95
C GLY A 86 -11.90 -10.05 -1.43
N GLY A 87 -12.42 -10.01 -2.65
CA GLY A 87 -13.09 -11.12 -3.30
C GLY A 87 -12.11 -12.13 -3.90
N GLN A 88 -10.98 -11.66 -4.46
CA GLN A 88 -9.99 -12.53 -5.13
C GLN A 88 -8.56 -12.05 -4.88
N THR A 89 -7.59 -12.95 -5.03
CA THR A 89 -6.17 -12.55 -4.97
C THR A 89 -5.82 -11.70 -6.20
N SER A 90 -5.62 -10.41 -5.98
CA SER A 90 -5.33 -9.38 -6.96
C SER A 90 -4.48 -8.29 -6.32
N ILE A 91 -3.46 -7.82 -7.03
CA ILE A 91 -2.60 -6.71 -6.61
C ILE A 91 -3.15 -5.36 -7.09
N TRP A 92 -4.47 -5.25 -7.22
CA TRP A 92 -5.14 -4.05 -7.73
C TRP A 92 -6.23 -3.65 -6.75
N ARG A 93 -5.88 -2.79 -5.79
CA ARG A 93 -6.79 -2.19 -4.81
C ARG A 93 -6.35 -0.76 -4.52
N ASP A 94 -7.05 0.21 -5.08
CA ASP A 94 -6.71 1.62 -4.83
C ASP A 94 -7.71 2.23 -3.85
N MET A 95 -7.18 2.97 -2.88
CA MET A 95 -7.99 3.57 -1.81
C MET A 95 -7.92 5.09 -1.85
N LYS A 96 -9.04 5.73 -1.50
CA LYS A 96 -9.12 7.17 -1.22
C LYS A 96 -10.05 7.40 -0.04
N THR A 97 -9.90 8.54 0.63
CA THR A 97 -10.76 8.94 1.75
C THR A 97 -11.59 10.16 1.43
N TYR A 98 -12.73 10.30 2.11
CA TYR A 98 -13.53 11.51 2.15
C TYR A 98 -14.27 11.57 3.47
N HIS A 99 -14.03 12.63 4.26
CA HIS A 99 -14.49 12.74 5.65
C HIS A 99 -14.12 11.49 6.48
N ASP A 100 -15.10 10.82 7.08
CA ASP A 100 -14.96 9.63 7.92
C ASP A 100 -15.13 8.32 7.11
N ARG A 101 -14.87 8.37 5.80
CA ARG A 101 -15.03 7.22 4.90
C ARG A 101 -13.75 6.93 4.13
N ALA A 102 -13.45 5.64 4.00
CA ALA A 102 -12.54 5.14 2.97
C ALA A 102 -13.33 4.43 1.86
N TYR A 103 -12.88 4.63 0.63
CA TYR A 103 -13.41 4.02 -0.57
C TYR A 103 -12.30 3.19 -1.18
N ALA A 104 -12.60 1.96 -1.59
CA ALA A 104 -11.65 1.10 -2.29
C ALA A 104 -12.30 0.49 -3.52
N VAL A 105 -11.51 0.35 -4.59
CA VAL A 105 -11.93 -0.30 -5.83
C VAL A 105 -10.91 -1.34 -6.27
N SER A 106 -11.30 -2.23 -7.17
CA SER A 106 -10.40 -3.19 -7.80
C SER A 106 -10.71 -3.35 -9.30
N GLU A 107 -9.68 -3.40 -10.14
CA GLU A 107 -9.87 -3.62 -11.58
C GLU A 107 -10.05 -5.11 -11.91
N ASN A 108 -9.34 -5.98 -11.19
CA ASN A 108 -9.17 -7.39 -11.57
C ASN A 108 -9.73 -8.36 -10.54
N ALA A 109 -10.57 -7.87 -9.63
CA ALA A 109 -11.37 -8.68 -8.75
C ALA A 109 -12.83 -8.26 -8.86
N ASN A 110 -13.75 -9.22 -8.72
CA ASN A 110 -15.18 -8.93 -8.66
C ASN A 110 -15.57 -8.35 -7.28
N GLU A 111 -14.89 -7.27 -6.87
CA GLU A 111 -15.01 -6.61 -5.56
C GLU A 111 -15.92 -5.38 -5.63
N GLY A 112 -15.89 -4.69 -6.75
CA GLY A 112 -16.58 -3.45 -7.01
C GLY A 112 -16.17 -2.32 -6.08
N LEU A 113 -17.12 -1.46 -5.72
CA LEU A 113 -16.90 -0.39 -4.74
C LEU A 113 -17.06 -0.93 -3.32
N MET A 114 -16.01 -0.82 -2.52
CA MET A 114 -16.06 -1.04 -1.07
C MET A 114 -16.04 0.30 -0.35
N ILE A 115 -16.87 0.44 0.69
CA ILE A 115 -16.90 1.64 1.55
C ILE A 115 -16.72 1.20 3.00
N PHE A 116 -15.82 1.89 3.69
CA PHE A 116 -15.49 1.66 5.08
C PHE A 116 -15.81 2.90 5.92
N ASP A 117 -16.40 2.69 7.08
CA ASP A 117 -16.60 3.67 8.14
C ASP A 117 -15.36 3.77 9.01
N LEU A 118 -14.82 4.97 9.15
CA LEU A 118 -13.62 5.30 9.93
C LEU A 118 -13.94 6.09 11.20
N SER A 119 -15.21 6.38 11.48
CA SER A 119 -15.62 7.27 12.58
C SER A 119 -15.33 6.75 13.99
N ASP A 120 -15.07 5.44 14.14
CA ASP A 120 -14.72 4.80 15.41
C ASP A 120 -13.23 4.41 15.49
N LEU A 121 -12.39 4.94 14.60
CA LEU A 121 -10.95 4.82 14.76
C LEU A 121 -10.47 5.52 16.05
N PRO A 122 -9.47 4.95 16.76
CA PRO A 122 -8.69 3.75 16.43
C PRO A 122 -9.31 2.44 16.93
N ASN A 123 -10.55 2.44 17.46
CA ASN A 123 -11.18 1.26 18.06
C ASN A 123 -11.60 0.23 17.01
N SER A 124 -12.24 0.68 15.93
CA SER A 124 -12.73 -0.20 14.88
C SER A 124 -12.87 0.49 13.51
N VAL A 125 -12.91 -0.34 12.48
CA VAL A 125 -13.34 0.03 11.12
C VAL A 125 -14.50 -0.88 10.76
N THR A 126 -15.51 -0.35 10.06
CA THR A 126 -16.65 -1.16 9.60
C THR A 126 -16.79 -1.06 8.08
N LYS A 127 -16.79 -2.19 7.37
CA LYS A 127 -17.16 -2.22 5.94
C LYS A 127 -18.68 -2.07 5.80
N THR A 128 -19.15 -0.88 5.46
CA THR A 128 -20.58 -0.54 5.39
C THR A 128 -21.22 -0.83 4.04
N TYR A 129 -20.40 -0.96 2.98
CA TYR A 129 -20.90 -1.22 1.64
C TYR A 129 -19.90 -2.04 0.82
N GLN A 130 -20.42 -2.94 -0.01
CA GLN A 130 -19.69 -3.59 -1.09
C GLN A 130 -20.66 -3.95 -2.22
N SER A 131 -20.44 -3.42 -3.43
CA SER A 131 -21.26 -3.74 -4.59
C SER A 131 -20.55 -3.48 -5.91
N THR A 132 -20.87 -4.30 -6.91
CA THR A 132 -20.40 -4.16 -8.30
C THR A 132 -21.39 -3.41 -9.19
N GLU A 133 -22.50 -2.92 -8.64
CA GLU A 133 -23.59 -2.28 -9.41
C GLU A 133 -23.13 -1.04 -10.19
N PHE A 134 -22.38 -0.15 -9.52
CA PHE A 134 -21.93 1.12 -10.12
C PHE A 134 -20.51 1.04 -10.67
N LEU A 135 -19.63 0.35 -9.95
CA LEU A 135 -18.23 0.16 -10.30
C LEU A 135 -17.96 -1.34 -10.33
N GLY A 136 -18.08 -1.98 -11.49
CA GLY A 136 -17.75 -3.39 -11.64
C GLY A 136 -16.24 -3.64 -11.73
N ARG A 137 -15.52 -2.72 -12.39
CA ARG A 137 -14.06 -2.69 -12.52
C ARG A 137 -13.63 -1.24 -12.55
N ALA A 138 -12.72 -0.85 -11.66
CA ALA A 138 -12.08 0.46 -11.68
C ALA A 138 -10.64 0.27 -11.19
N HIS A 139 -9.69 0.87 -11.89
CA HIS A 139 -8.27 0.77 -11.54
C HIS A 139 -7.94 1.71 -10.40
N ASN A 140 -8.48 2.92 -10.46
CA ASN A 140 -8.29 3.94 -9.44
C ASN A 140 -9.58 4.73 -9.24
N ILE A 141 -9.63 5.49 -8.16
CA ILE A 141 -10.65 6.50 -7.91
C ILE A 141 -9.98 7.82 -7.53
N TYR A 142 -10.65 8.90 -7.91
CA TYR A 142 -10.31 10.25 -7.48
C TYR A 142 -11.50 10.84 -6.75
N VAL A 143 -11.24 11.48 -5.61
CA VAL A 143 -12.28 12.19 -4.86
C VAL A 143 -12.03 13.69 -4.94
N ASP A 144 -12.98 14.40 -5.53
CA ASP A 144 -13.12 15.84 -5.43
C ASP A 144 -13.80 16.16 -4.09
N GLU A 145 -12.98 16.44 -3.09
CA GLU A 145 -13.43 16.66 -1.72
C GLU A 145 -14.30 17.92 -1.59
N GLU A 146 -13.98 18.98 -2.36
CA GLU A 146 -14.71 20.25 -2.32
C GLU A 146 -16.17 20.07 -2.78
N ASN A 147 -16.38 19.28 -3.82
CA ASN A 147 -17.71 19.06 -4.40
C ASN A 147 -18.38 17.75 -3.96
N GLY A 148 -17.69 16.92 -3.17
CA GLY A 148 -18.18 15.62 -2.71
C GLY A 148 -18.45 14.65 -3.84
N ARG A 149 -17.53 14.54 -4.81
CA ARG A 149 -17.68 13.70 -6.00
C ARG A 149 -16.56 12.68 -6.12
N LEU A 150 -16.93 11.43 -6.38
CA LEU A 150 -15.99 10.35 -6.68
C LEU A 150 -16.02 10.04 -8.18
N TYR A 151 -14.84 9.97 -8.78
CA TYR A 151 -14.61 9.62 -10.18
C TYR A 151 -13.82 8.32 -10.25
N ALA A 152 -14.27 7.36 -11.06
CA ALA A 152 -13.53 6.13 -11.31
C ALA A 152 -12.72 6.24 -12.60
N VAL A 153 -11.53 5.65 -12.59
CA VAL A 153 -10.57 5.62 -13.71
C VAL A 153 -10.25 4.18 -14.10
#